data_AF-F0GIZ9-F1
#
_entry.id   AF-F0GIZ9-F1
#
_cell.length_a   1.000
_cell.length_b   1.000
_cell.length_c   1.000
_cell.angle_alpha   90.00
_cell.angle_beta   90.00
_cell.angle_gamma   90.00
#
_symmetry.space_group_name_H-M   'P 1'
#
loop_
_entity.id
_entity.type
_entity.pdbx_description
1 polymer ?
#
loop_
_entity_poly.entity_id
_entity_poly.type
_entity_poly.pdbx_seq_one_letter_code
_entity_poly.pdbx_strand_id
1 'polypeptide(L)'
;WLSTTADPSSLGDKYAIAWGVGPLITWRFPNLAASRAQLAQARSDDAAARASFDAQVLRALKETEQALARYGAEWRRKAALETARAEHARAYRLAELNYDAGALDFLGVLDAQRSLVAVDQALAASTQQVALDQVAVFKALGGGWRQ
;
A
#
# COMPACT_ATOMS: atom_id res chain seq x y z
N TRP A 1 39.62 -33.29 33.53
CA TRP A 1 40.08 -34.25 34.54
C TRP A 1 38.88 -34.93 35.17
N LEU A 2 38.62 -36.16 34.72
CA LEU A 2 37.87 -37.24 35.36
C LEU A 2 37.98 -38.43 34.38
N SER A 3 39.12 -39.10 34.36
CA SER A 3 39.27 -40.37 33.66
C SER A 3 38.67 -41.44 34.55
N THR A 4 37.51 -42.00 34.19
CA THR A 4 37.20 -43.36 34.62
C THR A 4 37.97 -44.27 33.69
N THR A 5 38.76 -45.17 34.25
CA THR A 5 39.63 -46.09 33.51
C THR A 5 38.77 -46.96 32.59
N ALA A 6 38.93 -46.79 31.26
CA ALA A 6 38.56 -47.82 30.32
C ALA A 6 39.64 -48.91 30.41
N ASP A 7 39.35 -49.93 31.22
CA ASP A 7 40.17 -51.13 31.34
C ASP A 7 40.27 -51.81 29.95
N PRO A 8 41.48 -52.02 29.39
CA PRO A 8 41.67 -52.56 28.03
C PRO A 8 41.14 -53.99 27.85
N SER A 9 40.77 -54.67 28.93
CA SER A 9 40.29 -56.05 28.94
C SER A 9 38.84 -56.25 28.45
N SER A 10 38.08 -55.17 28.20
CA SER A 10 36.67 -55.24 27.74
C SER A 10 36.47 -55.02 26.23
N LEU A 11 37.54 -54.80 25.46
CA LEU A 11 37.49 -54.50 24.02
C LEU A 11 37.15 -55.71 23.11
N GLY A 12 36.84 -56.88 23.69
CA GLY A 12 36.51 -58.11 22.96
C GLY A 12 35.11 -58.68 23.23
N ASP A 13 34.30 -58.05 24.10
CA ASP A 13 32.98 -58.56 24.46
C ASP A 13 31.84 -57.87 23.69
N LYS A 14 30.96 -58.71 23.13
CA LYS A 14 29.86 -58.38 22.19
C LYS A 14 28.73 -57.54 22.82
N TYR A 15 28.88 -57.17 24.09
CA TYR A 15 27.93 -56.40 24.90
C TYR A 15 28.58 -55.24 25.67
N ALA A 16 29.70 -54.70 25.19
CA ALA A 16 30.27 -53.48 25.76
C ALA A 16 29.37 -52.26 25.48
N ILE A 17 28.39 -52.01 26.34
CA ILE A 17 27.52 -50.83 26.27
C ILE A 17 28.22 -49.69 27.01
N ALA A 18 28.86 -48.79 26.26
CA ALA A 18 29.37 -47.52 26.77
C ALA A 18 28.24 -46.47 26.69
N TRP A 19 27.80 -45.96 27.85
CA TRP A 19 26.81 -44.88 27.96
C TRP A 19 27.46 -43.69 28.67
N GLY A 20 27.33 -42.51 28.05
CA GLY A 20 27.85 -41.26 28.60
C GLY A 20 26.75 -40.23 28.69
N VAL A 21 26.46 -39.74 29.90
CA VAL A 21 25.57 -38.61 30.14
C VAL A 21 26.41 -37.50 30.77
N GLY A 22 26.62 -36.43 30.02
CA GLY A 22 27.37 -35.27 30.48
C GLY A 22 27.15 -34.07 29.57
N PRO A 23 27.29 -32.84 30.07
CA PRO A 23 27.15 -31.65 29.24
C PRO A 23 28.30 -31.58 28.22
N LEU A 24 27.96 -31.45 26.94
CA LEU A 24 28.95 -31.19 25.90
C LEU A 24 29.28 -29.69 25.89
N ILE A 25 30.48 -29.32 26.33
CA ILE A 25 30.99 -27.95 26.22
C ILE A 25 31.93 -27.88 25.01
N THR A 26 31.51 -27.17 23.95
CA THR A 26 32.34 -26.94 22.76
C THR A 26 32.97 -25.55 22.81
N TRP A 27 34.29 -25.46 22.90
CA TRP A 27 35.02 -24.18 22.81
C TRP A 27 35.64 -24.03 21.42
N ARG A 28 35.25 -22.99 20.66
CA ARG A 28 35.83 -22.69 19.34
C ARG A 28 37.01 -21.72 19.47
N PHE A 29 38.21 -22.24 19.70
CA PHE A 29 39.48 -21.51 19.64
C PHE A 29 40.42 -22.27 18.67
N PRO A 30 41.21 -21.63 17.80
CA PRO A 30 41.40 -20.19 17.55
C PRO A 30 40.49 -19.60 16.45
N ASN A 31 39.52 -20.34 15.90
CA ASN A 31 38.64 -19.88 14.79
C ASN A 31 37.55 -18.88 15.25
N LEU A 32 37.98 -17.74 15.77
CA LEU A 32 37.13 -16.59 16.14
C LEU A 32 36.57 -15.87 14.91
N ALA A 33 37.18 -16.07 13.74
CA ALA A 33 36.76 -15.45 12.48
C ALA A 33 35.35 -15.90 12.06
N ALA A 34 35.04 -17.20 12.14
CA ALA A 34 33.73 -17.74 11.77
C ALA A 34 32.60 -17.20 12.66
N SER A 35 32.79 -17.15 13.99
CA SER A 35 31.79 -16.60 14.91
C SER A 35 31.60 -15.09 14.74
N ARG A 36 32.68 -14.34 14.46
CA ARG A 36 32.59 -12.91 14.14
C ARG A 36 31.87 -12.66 12.81
N ALA A 37 32.11 -13.49 11.79
CA ALA A 37 31.41 -13.43 10.52
C ALA A 37 29.91 -13.70 10.68
N GLN A 38 29.53 -14.72 11.46
CA GLN A 38 28.11 -15.01 11.76
C GLN A 38 27.44 -13.86 12.52
N LEU A 39 28.11 -13.26 13.50
CA LEU A 39 27.58 -12.10 14.22
C LEU A 39 27.46 -10.86 13.32
N ALA A 40 28.45 -10.63 12.44
CA ALA A 40 28.40 -9.56 11.46
C ALA A 40 27.22 -9.76 10.49
N GLN A 41 27.01 -10.98 9.99
CA GLN A 41 25.87 -11.33 9.15
C GLN A 41 24.55 -11.06 9.86
N ALA A 42 24.38 -11.56 11.10
CA ALA A 42 23.16 -11.34 11.86
C ALA A 42 22.86 -9.84 12.13
N ARG A 43 23.90 -9.03 12.34
CA ARG A 43 23.75 -7.57 12.46
C ARG A 43 23.34 -6.92 11.15
N SER A 44 23.90 -7.36 10.03
CA SER A 44 23.50 -6.89 8.70
C SER A 44 22.06 -7.26 8.37
N ASP A 45 21.63 -8.47 8.72
CA ASP A 45 20.25 -8.93 8.51
C ASP A 45 19.25 -8.12 9.38
N ASP A 46 19.59 -7.82 10.64
CA ASP A 46 18.77 -6.93 11.49
C ASP A 46 18.65 -5.52 10.91
N ALA A 47 19.77 -4.94 10.43
CA ALA A 47 19.76 -3.63 9.79
C ALA A 47 18.90 -3.63 8.51
N ALA A 48 18.99 -4.69 7.71
CA ALA A 48 18.16 -4.86 6.52
C ALA A 48 16.67 -5.01 6.86
N ALA A 49 16.33 -5.78 7.90
CA ALA A 49 14.96 -5.96 8.35
C ALA A 49 14.35 -4.62 8.81
N ARG A 50 15.08 -3.83 9.61
CA ARG A 50 14.65 -2.49 10.04
C ARG A 50 14.43 -1.55 8.85
N ALA A 51 15.39 -1.48 7.93
CA ALA A 51 15.25 -0.65 6.74
C ALA A 51 14.05 -1.06 5.86
N SER A 52 13.79 -2.37 5.76
CA SER A 52 12.63 -2.88 5.01
C SER A 52 11.31 -2.51 5.67
N PHE A 53 11.25 -2.53 7.01
CA PHE A 53 10.09 -2.11 7.78
C PHE A 53 9.83 -0.62 7.59
N ASP A 54 10.86 0.22 7.77
CA ASP A 54 10.76 1.67 7.58
C ASP A 54 10.28 2.01 6.16
N ALA A 55 10.81 1.32 5.14
CA ALA A 55 10.39 1.50 3.76
C ALA A 55 8.91 1.12 3.53
N GLN A 56 8.41 0.06 4.18
CA GLN A 56 7.01 -0.34 4.08
C GLN A 56 6.08 0.68 4.77
N VAL A 57 6.46 1.17 5.96
CA VAL A 57 5.69 2.18 6.69
C VAL A 57 5.61 3.48 5.90
N LEU A 58 6.75 3.97 5.38
CA LEU A 58 6.78 5.18 4.57
C LEU A 58 5.99 5.04 3.27
N ARG A 59 6.01 3.86 2.65
CA ARG A 59 5.19 3.56 1.47
C ARG A 59 3.69 3.61 1.81
N ALA A 60 3.28 2.97 2.89
CA ALA A 60 1.88 2.96 3.32
C ALA A 60 1.37 4.39 3.64
N LEU A 61 2.18 5.20 4.33
CA LEU A 61 1.86 6.60 4.59
C LEU A 61 1.69 7.38 3.28
N LYS A 62 2.66 7.26 2.37
CA LYS A 62 2.61 7.93 1.06
C LYS A 62 1.38 7.52 0.25
N GLU A 63 1.04 6.23 0.20
CA GLU A 63 -0.13 5.74 -0.51
C GLU A 63 -1.44 6.30 0.08
N THR A 64 -1.52 6.40 1.41
CA THR A 64 -2.67 6.98 2.12
C THR A 64 -2.82 8.48 1.85
N GLU A 65 -1.74 9.24 1.99
CA GLU A 65 -1.73 10.68 1.68
C GLU A 65 -2.13 10.94 0.23
N GLN A 66 -1.59 10.15 -0.70
CA GLN A 66 -1.94 10.26 -2.11
C GLN A 66 -3.42 9.92 -2.38
N ALA A 67 -3.97 8.92 -1.72
CA ALA A 67 -5.39 8.57 -1.86
C ALA A 67 -6.29 9.69 -1.33
N LEU A 68 -6.00 10.21 -0.14
CA LEU A 68 -6.75 11.31 0.47
C LEU A 68 -6.66 12.61 -0.35
N ALA A 69 -5.47 12.93 -0.86
CA ALA A 69 -5.26 14.12 -1.69
C ALA A 69 -6.04 14.03 -3.01
N ARG A 70 -6.06 12.86 -3.67
CA ARG A 70 -6.86 12.63 -4.89
C ARG A 70 -8.35 12.75 -4.61
N TYR A 71 -8.85 12.07 -3.58
CA TYR A 71 -10.26 12.13 -3.19
C TYR A 71 -10.71 13.58 -2.89
N GLY A 72 -9.94 14.32 -2.11
CA GLY A 72 -10.25 15.72 -1.79
C GLY A 72 -10.15 16.67 -2.98
N ALA A 73 -9.28 16.39 -3.96
CA ALA A 73 -9.22 17.15 -5.20
C ALA A 73 -10.43 16.87 -6.11
N GLU A 74 -10.80 15.61 -6.29
CA GLU A 74 -11.95 15.22 -7.11
C GLU A 74 -13.28 15.65 -6.50
N TRP A 75 -13.40 15.66 -5.17
CA TRP A 75 -14.59 16.19 -4.51
C TRP A 75 -14.81 17.69 -4.81
N ARG A 76 -13.73 18.48 -4.76
CA ARG A 76 -13.78 19.91 -5.15
C ARG A 76 -14.08 20.09 -6.63
N ARG A 77 -13.52 19.24 -7.49
CA ARG A 77 -13.79 19.23 -8.94
C ARG A 77 -15.26 18.95 -9.23
N LYS A 78 -15.86 17.95 -8.56
CA LYS A 78 -17.29 17.63 -8.67
C LYS A 78 -18.15 18.83 -8.30
N ALA A 79 -17.88 19.50 -7.17
CA ALA A 79 -18.62 20.69 -6.75
C ALA A 79 -18.53 21.85 -7.75
N ALA A 80 -17.34 22.07 -8.35
CA ALA A 80 -17.18 23.06 -9.42
C ALA A 80 -17.99 22.68 -10.67
N LEU A 81 -18.02 21.40 -11.04
CA LEU A 81 -18.81 20.89 -12.18
C LEU A 81 -20.31 20.99 -11.95
N GLU A 82 -20.80 20.79 -10.71
CA GLU A 82 -22.21 21.02 -10.35
C GLU A 82 -22.60 22.48 -10.55
N THR A 83 -21.73 23.41 -10.17
CA THR A 83 -21.94 24.85 -10.40
C THR A 83 -21.93 25.18 -11.89
N ALA A 84 -20.94 24.66 -12.63
CA ALA A 84 -20.85 24.84 -14.08
C ALA A 84 -22.11 24.31 -14.78
N ARG A 85 -22.59 23.12 -14.42
CA ARG A 85 -23.83 22.54 -14.96
C ARG A 85 -25.02 23.48 -14.76
N ALA A 86 -25.16 24.06 -13.57
CA ALA A 86 -26.25 24.99 -13.29
C ALA A 86 -26.21 26.23 -14.19
N GLU A 87 -25.03 26.80 -14.42
CA GLU A 87 -24.87 27.95 -15.33
C GLU A 87 -25.10 27.57 -16.80
N HIS A 88 -24.61 26.42 -17.26
CA HIS A 88 -24.88 25.94 -18.62
C HIS A 88 -26.36 25.60 -18.83
N ALA A 89 -27.06 25.11 -17.81
CA ALA A 89 -28.51 24.87 -17.88
C ALA A 89 -29.30 26.17 -17.99
N ARG A 90 -28.84 27.25 -17.32
CA ARG A 90 -29.42 28.59 -17.50
C ARG A 90 -29.14 29.13 -18.90
N ALA A 91 -27.92 28.97 -19.41
CA ALA A 91 -27.55 29.41 -20.76
C ALA A 91 -28.38 28.70 -21.84
N TYR A 92 -28.58 27.38 -21.71
CA TYR A 92 -29.45 26.62 -22.60
C TYR A 92 -30.90 27.13 -22.57
N ARG A 93 -31.46 27.34 -21.38
CA ARG A 93 -32.82 27.89 -21.25
C ARG A 93 -32.95 29.29 -21.86
N LEU A 94 -31.94 30.14 -21.69
CA LEU A 94 -31.93 31.47 -22.29
C LEU A 94 -31.83 31.40 -23.82
N ALA A 95 -31.07 30.45 -24.36
CA ALA A 95 -31.00 30.21 -25.79
C ALA A 95 -32.36 29.76 -26.36
N GLU A 96 -33.07 28.85 -25.66
CA GLU A 96 -34.44 28.46 -26.03
C GLU A 96 -35.38 29.66 -26.06
N LEU A 97 -35.39 30.48 -25.01
CA LEU A 97 -36.23 31.68 -24.94
C LEU A 97 -35.93 32.68 -26.06
N ASN A 98 -34.65 32.88 -26.40
CA ASN A 98 -34.26 33.80 -27.47
C ASN A 98 -34.62 33.23 -28.86
N TYR A 99 -34.56 31.91 -29.04
CA TYR A 99 -35.01 31.26 -30.26
C TYR A 99 -36.53 31.39 -30.45
N ASP A 100 -37.31 31.14 -29.38
CA ASP A 100 -38.76 31.30 -29.39
C ASP A 100 -39.17 32.77 -29.66
N ALA A 101 -38.36 33.72 -29.20
CA ALA A 101 -38.52 35.15 -29.48
C ALA A 101 -38.01 35.59 -30.87
N GLY A 102 -37.41 34.68 -31.65
CA GLY A 102 -36.84 34.96 -32.98
C GLY A 102 -35.53 35.77 -32.95
N ALA A 103 -34.92 35.95 -31.77
CA ALA A 103 -33.68 36.71 -31.58
C ALA A 103 -32.41 35.85 -31.75
N LEU A 104 -32.54 34.52 -31.80
CA LEU A 104 -31.45 33.56 -31.95
C LEU A 104 -31.84 32.48 -32.97
N ASP A 105 -30.89 32.00 -33.77
CA ASP A 105 -31.09 30.85 -34.64
C ASP A 105 -30.99 29.52 -33.85
N PHE A 106 -31.61 28.45 -34.36
CA PHE A 106 -31.63 27.14 -33.72
C PHE A 106 -30.22 26.57 -33.49
N LEU A 107 -29.25 26.92 -34.34
CA LEU A 107 -27.84 26.54 -34.13
C LEU A 107 -27.30 27.04 -32.77
N GLY A 108 -27.73 28.21 -32.29
CA GLY A 108 -27.34 28.73 -30.98
C GLY A 108 -27.92 27.91 -29.83
N VAL A 109 -29.14 27.40 -29.99
CA VAL A 109 -29.77 26.47 -29.02
C VAL A 109 -29.00 25.16 -28.96
N LEU A 110 -28.64 24.60 -30.12
CA LEU A 110 -27.90 23.36 -30.20
C LEU A 110 -26.49 23.47 -29.61
N ASP A 111 -25.81 24.59 -29.81
CA ASP A 111 -24.48 24.84 -29.21
C ASP A 111 -24.55 24.96 -27.68
N ALA A 112 -25.57 25.66 -27.16
CA ALA A 112 -25.83 25.73 -25.72
C ALA A 112 -26.19 24.35 -25.14
N GLN A 113 -26.99 23.56 -25.84
CA GLN A 113 -27.33 22.19 -25.45
C GLN A 113 -26.10 21.30 -25.41
N ARG A 114 -25.26 21.36 -26.46
CA ARG A 114 -24.01 20.61 -26.55
C ARG A 114 -23.08 20.95 -25.39
N SER A 115 -22.97 22.23 -25.05
CA SER A 115 -22.17 22.68 -23.90
C SER A 115 -22.70 22.13 -22.57
N LEU A 116 -24.02 22.15 -22.36
CA LEU A 116 -24.64 21.54 -21.17
C LEU A 116 -24.35 20.04 -21.09
N VAL A 117 -24.53 19.31 -22.20
CA VAL A 117 -24.26 17.86 -22.26
C VAL A 117 -22.79 17.54 -21.98
N ALA A 118 -21.85 18.36 -22.47
CA ALA A 118 -20.43 18.17 -22.20
C ALA A 118 -20.11 18.30 -20.70
N VAL A 119 -20.71 19.28 -20.00
CA VAL A 119 -20.53 19.43 -18.56
C VAL A 119 -21.24 18.33 -17.77
N ASP A 120 -22.39 17.85 -18.23
CA ASP A 120 -23.07 16.70 -17.63
C ASP A 120 -22.22 15.42 -17.70
N GLN A 121 -21.58 15.18 -18.84
CA GLN A 121 -20.64 14.06 -19.00
C GLN A 121 -19.43 14.21 -18.06
N ALA A 122 -18.87 15.41 -17.95
CA ALA A 122 -17.75 15.67 -17.05
C ALA A 122 -18.15 15.48 -15.56
N LEU A 123 -19.34 15.93 -15.17
CA LEU A 123 -19.89 15.75 -13.82
C LEU A 123 -20.12 14.26 -13.51
N ALA A 124 -20.67 13.50 -14.45
CA ALA A 124 -20.85 12.06 -14.30
C ALA A 124 -19.51 11.33 -14.12
N ALA A 125 -18.51 11.67 -14.94
CA ALA A 125 -17.16 11.11 -14.83
C ALA A 125 -16.50 11.46 -13.49
N SER A 126 -16.60 12.71 -13.02
CA SER A 126 -16.04 13.11 -11.72
C SER A 126 -16.80 12.45 -10.56
N THR A 127 -18.11 12.26 -10.67
CA THR A 127 -18.90 11.51 -9.68
C THR A 127 -18.44 10.06 -9.57
N GLN A 128 -18.19 9.41 -10.71
CA GLN A 128 -17.59 8.07 -10.74
C GLN A 128 -16.20 8.07 -10.10
N GLN A 129 -15.36 9.06 -10.42
CA GLN A 129 -14.00 9.15 -9.87
C GLN A 129 -13.98 9.34 -8.36
N VAL A 130 -14.88 10.18 -7.81
CA VAL A 130 -15.03 10.35 -6.35
C VAL A 130 -15.34 9.01 -5.67
N ALA A 131 -16.21 8.18 -6.26
CA ALA A 131 -16.52 6.86 -5.72
C ALA A 131 -15.31 5.91 -5.77
N LEU A 132 -14.53 5.93 -6.87
CA LEU A 132 -13.31 5.13 -6.98
C LEU A 132 -12.25 5.58 -5.97
N ASP A 133 -12.06 6.88 -5.82
CA ASP A 133 -11.10 7.45 -4.88
C ASP A 133 -11.50 7.16 -3.42
N GLN A 134 -12.80 7.15 -3.12
CA GLN A 134 -13.30 6.74 -1.80
C GLN A 134 -12.93 5.28 -1.48
N VAL A 135 -13.06 4.37 -2.45
CA VAL A 135 -12.61 2.97 -2.30
C VAL A 135 -11.10 2.88 -2.13
N ALA A 136 -10.32 3.71 -2.86
CA ALA A 136 -8.88 3.76 -2.73
C ALA A 136 -8.43 4.24 -1.34
N VAL A 137 -9.09 5.28 -0.80
CA VAL A 137 -8.88 5.74 0.58
C VAL A 137 -9.20 4.64 1.58
N PHE A 138 -10.35 3.97 1.43
CA PHE A 138 -10.72 2.85 2.29
C PHE A 138 -9.66 1.74 2.28
N LYS A 139 -9.15 1.37 1.11
CA LYS A 139 -8.08 0.37 0.97
C LYS A 139 -6.77 0.82 1.61
N ALA A 140 -6.36 2.08 1.40
CA ALA A 140 -5.10 2.61 1.93
C ALA A 140 -5.11 2.70 3.46
N LEU A 141 -6.26 2.97 4.07
CA LEU A 141 -6.46 2.99 5.52
C LEU A 141 -6.56 1.58 6.15
N GLY A 142 -6.30 0.52 5.38
CA GLY A 142 -6.33 -0.86 5.87
C GLY A 142 -7.65 -1.58 5.68
N GLY A 143 -8.58 -1.06 4.85
CA GLY A 143 -9.67 -1.84 4.24
C GLY A 143 -10.65 -2.53 5.20
N GLY A 144 -10.67 -2.17 6.48
CA GLY A 144 -11.47 -2.83 7.50
C GLY A 144 -10.83 -4.03 8.19
N TRP A 145 -9.49 -4.15 8.22
CA TRP A 145 -8.78 -5.14 9.04
C TRP A 145 -9.12 -4.96 10.53
N ARG A 146 -10.18 -5.65 10.98
CA ARG A 146 -10.39 -6.08 12.36
C ARG A 146 -9.77 -7.47 12.47
N GLN A 147 -8.64 -7.55 13.16
CA GLN A 147 -8.28 -8.76 13.91
C GLN A 147 -9.10 -8.78 15.21
#